data_AF-A0A5M5MW70-F1
#
_entry.id   AF-A0A5M5MW70-F1
#
_cell.length_a   1.000
_cell.length_b   1.000
_cell.length_c   1.000
_cell.angle_alpha   90.00
_cell.angle_beta   90.00
_cell.angle_gamma   90.00
#
_symmetry.space_group_name_H-M   'P 1'
#
loop_
_entity.id
_entity.type
_entity.pdbx_description
1 polymer ?
#
loop_
_entity_poly.entity_id
_entity_poly.type
_entity_poly.pdbx_seq_one_letter_code
_entity_poly.pdbx_strand_id
1 'polypeptide(L)'
;MKTTEVNKELIGRRCECIFTGLMVTGVIEDTEENEHTIEVKVRFDHPHQWGDDLYNDVWAWGRKIDEFGTLHHLQLLEDKPDFQIMTVVFGEPISRIDRSVFADVDTWGVCSLQGWVNSYESVRFVAIDDHTATITGEYNMEQVKVWLEKYTSIKSLKTS
;
A
#
# COMPACT_ATOMS: atom_id res chain seq x y z
N MET A 1 3.53 -16.04 -7.96
CA MET A 1 3.55 -16.21 -6.49
C MET A 1 2.56 -17.31 -6.12
N LYS A 2 2.80 -18.08 -5.05
CA LYS A 2 1.86 -19.07 -4.51
C LYS A 2 0.96 -18.46 -3.45
N THR A 3 -0.22 -19.03 -3.24
CA THR A 3 -1.17 -18.62 -2.20
C THR A 3 -0.50 -18.62 -0.82
N THR A 4 0.31 -19.65 -0.52
CA THR A 4 1.03 -19.79 0.76
C THR A 4 2.12 -18.73 1.01
N GLU A 5 2.53 -18.00 -0.02
CA GLU A 5 3.58 -16.97 0.08
C GLU A 5 2.98 -15.59 0.40
N VAL A 6 1.67 -15.41 0.23
CA VAL A 6 0.99 -14.13 0.47
C VAL A 6 0.86 -13.87 1.95
N ASN A 7 1.30 -12.69 2.37
CA ASN A 7 1.17 -12.20 3.73
C ASN A 7 1.20 -10.66 3.73
N LYS A 8 0.83 -10.07 4.88
CA LYS A 8 0.76 -8.61 5.04
C LYS A 8 2.11 -7.89 4.93
N GLU A 9 3.25 -8.58 5.08
CA GLU A 9 4.58 -7.98 4.91
C GLU A 9 4.90 -7.69 3.43
N LEU A 10 4.10 -8.23 2.50
CA LEU A 10 4.20 -7.91 1.08
C LEU A 10 3.62 -6.53 0.75
N ILE A 11 2.78 -5.97 1.61
CA ILE A 11 2.18 -4.65 1.40
C ILE A 11 3.29 -3.59 1.33
N GLY A 12 3.23 -2.78 0.27
CA GLY A 12 4.23 -1.78 -0.08
C GLY A 12 5.34 -2.28 -1.01
N ARG A 13 5.44 -3.60 -1.27
CA ARG A 13 6.44 -4.12 -2.18
C ARG A 13 6.06 -3.88 -3.64
N ARG A 14 7.09 -3.64 -4.45
CA ARG A 14 7.00 -3.57 -5.92
C ARG A 14 6.72 -4.97 -6.49
N CYS A 15 5.82 -5.04 -7.45
CA CYS A 15 5.57 -6.28 -8.18
C CYS A 15 5.24 -6.04 -9.65
N GLU A 16 5.37 -7.10 -10.43
CA GLU A 16 4.77 -7.25 -11.74
C GLU A 16 3.60 -8.22 -11.63
N CYS A 17 2.47 -7.93 -12.28
CA CYS A 17 1.29 -8.79 -12.31
C CYS A 17 0.65 -8.76 -13.70
N ILE A 18 -0.27 -9.69 -13.96
CA ILE A 18 -1.02 -9.72 -15.22
C ILE A 18 -2.32 -8.92 -15.10
N PHE A 19 -2.56 -8.02 -16.04
CA PHE A 19 -3.82 -7.31 -16.21
C PHE A 19 -4.28 -7.46 -17.66
N THR A 20 -5.41 -8.14 -17.88
CA THR A 20 -6.04 -8.27 -19.20
C THR A 20 -5.13 -8.83 -20.32
N GLY A 21 -4.17 -9.67 -19.94
CA GLY A 21 -3.19 -10.27 -20.87
C GLY A 21 -1.90 -9.47 -21.04
N LEU A 22 -1.77 -8.30 -20.40
CA LEU A 22 -0.55 -7.51 -20.35
C LEU A 22 0.14 -7.68 -18.99
N MET A 23 1.48 -7.71 -19.00
CA MET A 23 2.25 -7.60 -17.78
C MET A 23 2.34 -6.12 -17.39
N VAL A 24 1.98 -5.82 -16.15
CA VAL A 24 1.93 -4.45 -15.62
C VAL A 24 2.66 -4.39 -14.28
N THR A 25 3.35 -3.28 -14.04
CA THR A 25 4.06 -3.05 -12.78
C THR A 25 3.25 -2.20 -11.82
N GLY A 26 3.45 -2.43 -10.54
CA GLY A 26 2.74 -1.72 -9.49
C GLY A 26 3.28 -2.00 -8.09
N VAL A 27 2.49 -1.58 -7.11
CA VAL A 27 2.76 -1.75 -5.68
C VAL A 27 1.61 -2.52 -5.04
N ILE A 28 1.94 -3.49 -4.19
CA ILE A 28 0.94 -4.23 -3.43
C ILE A 28 0.35 -3.31 -2.36
N GLU A 29 -0.96 -3.11 -2.39
CA GLU A 29 -1.66 -2.25 -1.43
C GLU A 29 -2.53 -3.03 -0.45
N ASP A 30 -2.91 -4.26 -0.78
CA ASP A 30 -3.75 -5.04 0.13
C ASP A 30 -3.61 -6.53 -0.14
N THR A 31 -4.01 -7.32 0.85
CA THR A 31 -4.10 -8.77 0.75
C THR A 31 -5.37 -9.24 1.46
N GLU A 32 -6.20 -9.99 0.75
CA GLU A 32 -7.41 -10.60 1.29
C GLU A 32 -7.32 -12.12 1.25
N GLU A 33 -7.85 -12.77 2.28
CA GLU A 33 -7.91 -14.21 2.38
C GLU A 33 -9.31 -14.64 2.81
N ASN A 34 -9.92 -15.54 2.04
CA ASN A 34 -11.16 -16.22 2.42
C ASN A 34 -10.94 -17.74 2.47
N GLU A 35 -12.01 -18.52 2.64
CA GLU A 35 -11.90 -19.99 2.77
C GLU A 35 -11.25 -20.65 1.54
N HIS A 36 -11.41 -20.08 0.35
CA HIS A 36 -11.08 -20.72 -0.93
C HIS A 36 -9.99 -20.01 -1.73
N THR A 37 -9.87 -18.68 -1.59
CA THR A 37 -8.95 -17.85 -2.36
C THR A 37 -8.08 -16.98 -1.47
N ILE A 38 -6.92 -16.64 -2.01
CA ILE A 38 -6.02 -15.60 -1.54
C ILE A 38 -5.90 -14.58 -2.67
N GLU A 39 -6.00 -13.31 -2.32
CA GLU A 39 -6.06 -12.20 -3.26
C GLU A 39 -5.10 -11.09 -2.84
N VAL A 40 -4.45 -10.48 -3.82
CA VAL A 40 -3.47 -9.41 -3.64
C VAL A 40 -3.88 -8.25 -4.50
N LYS A 41 -4.13 -7.10 -3.88
CA LYS A 41 -4.43 -5.87 -4.59
C LYS A 41 -3.14 -5.20 -5.05
N VAL A 42 -3.00 -5.00 -6.34
CA VAL A 42 -1.87 -4.30 -6.95
C VAL A 42 -2.38 -3.00 -7.55
N ARG A 43 -1.89 -1.87 -7.03
CA ARG A 43 -2.07 -0.57 -7.68
C ARG A 43 -0.99 -0.38 -8.72
N PHE A 44 -1.39 0.00 -9.93
CA PHE A 44 -0.48 0.21 -11.04
C PHE A 44 0.39 1.45 -10.85
N ASP A 45 1.58 1.42 -11.45
CA ASP A 45 2.46 2.60 -11.54
C ASP A 45 1.78 3.71 -12.36
N HIS A 46 1.08 3.33 -13.43
CA HIS A 46 0.28 4.22 -14.27
C HIS A 46 -1.10 3.61 -14.52
N PRO A 47 -2.17 4.41 -14.63
CA PRO A 47 -3.49 3.88 -14.96
C PRO A 47 -3.49 3.21 -16.34
N HIS A 48 -4.18 2.08 -16.47
CA HIS A 48 -4.30 1.32 -17.72
C HIS A 48 -5.74 1.42 -18.24
N GLN A 49 -5.89 1.77 -19.53
CA GLN A 49 -7.21 1.80 -20.17
C GLN A 49 -7.59 0.42 -20.68
N TRP A 50 -8.81 -0.01 -20.37
CA TRP A 50 -9.41 -1.21 -20.94
C TRP A 50 -10.85 -0.92 -21.37
N GLY A 51 -11.08 -0.95 -22.69
CA GLY A 51 -12.34 -0.45 -23.25
C GLY A 51 -12.48 1.05 -22.99
N ASP A 52 -13.61 1.45 -22.41
CA ASP A 52 -13.93 2.84 -22.08
C ASP A 52 -13.52 3.23 -20.64
N ASP A 53 -13.02 2.26 -19.87
CA ASP A 53 -12.70 2.45 -18.45
C ASP A 53 -11.19 2.58 -18.20
N LEU A 54 -10.83 3.38 -17.20
CA LEU A 54 -9.46 3.57 -16.74
C LEU A 54 -9.26 2.87 -15.38
N TYR A 55 -8.38 1.88 -15.36
CA TYR A 55 -8.09 1.07 -14.19
C TYR A 55 -6.81 1.56 -13.50
N ASN A 56 -6.87 1.71 -12.18
CA ASN A 56 -5.72 2.10 -11.36
C ASN A 56 -5.13 0.92 -10.59
N ASP A 57 -5.89 -0.17 -10.46
CA ASP A 57 -5.52 -1.33 -9.68
C ASP A 57 -6.20 -2.60 -10.19
N VAL A 58 -5.72 -3.74 -9.70
CA VAL A 58 -6.30 -5.07 -9.94
C VAL A 58 -6.13 -5.96 -8.71
N TRP A 59 -7.10 -6.85 -8.50
CA TRP A 59 -6.95 -7.97 -7.58
C TRP A 59 -6.39 -9.19 -8.32
N ALA A 60 -5.15 -9.55 -8.00
CA ALA A 60 -4.56 -10.82 -8.42
C ALA A 60 -4.96 -11.91 -7.42
N TRP A 61 -5.62 -12.97 -7.89
CA TRP A 61 -6.21 -13.99 -7.02
C TRP A 61 -5.68 -15.38 -7.32
N GLY A 62 -5.68 -16.26 -6.32
CA GLY A 62 -5.28 -17.66 -6.44
C GLY A 62 -6.15 -18.56 -5.56
N ARG A 63 -6.59 -19.70 -6.08
CA ARG A 63 -7.31 -20.71 -5.30
C ARG A 63 -6.35 -21.52 -4.46
N LYS A 64 -6.68 -21.74 -3.20
CA LYS A 64 -5.84 -22.52 -2.26
C LYS A 64 -5.75 -24.00 -2.61
N ILE A 65 -6.73 -24.55 -3.34
CA ILE A 65 -6.79 -25.98 -3.64
C ILE A 65 -5.83 -26.42 -4.74
N ASP A 66 -5.60 -25.55 -5.73
CA ASP A 66 -4.85 -25.90 -6.95
C ASP A 66 -4.00 -24.76 -7.51
N GLU A 67 -3.88 -23.65 -6.77
CA GLU A 67 -3.10 -22.45 -7.14
C GLU A 67 -3.55 -21.76 -8.43
N PHE A 68 -4.73 -22.12 -8.97
CA PHE A 68 -5.26 -21.48 -10.17
C PHE A 68 -5.73 -20.05 -9.90
N GLY A 69 -5.50 -19.15 -10.86
CA GLY A 69 -5.89 -17.74 -10.79
C GLY A 69 -4.74 -16.84 -11.24
N THR A 70 -4.91 -15.53 -11.28
CA THR A 70 -3.87 -14.61 -11.79
C THR A 70 -2.65 -14.46 -10.87
N LEU A 71 -2.73 -14.87 -9.61
CA LEU A 71 -1.67 -14.74 -8.61
C LEU A 71 -0.36 -15.48 -8.98
N HIS A 72 -0.44 -16.57 -9.74
CA HIS A 72 0.77 -17.29 -10.16
C HIS A 72 1.63 -16.46 -11.12
N HIS A 73 1.04 -15.48 -11.83
CA HIS A 73 1.78 -14.51 -12.65
C HIS A 73 2.38 -13.35 -11.85
N LEU A 74 2.01 -13.18 -10.57
CA LEU A 74 2.55 -12.12 -9.73
C LEU A 74 4.01 -12.44 -9.35
N GLN A 75 4.90 -11.50 -9.62
CA GLN A 75 6.32 -11.58 -9.28
C GLN A 75 6.76 -10.33 -8.54
N LEU A 76 7.50 -10.49 -7.45
CA LEU A 76 8.07 -9.37 -6.72
C LEU A 76 9.27 -8.84 -7.50
N LEU A 77 9.35 -7.52 -7.62
CA LEU A 77 10.48 -6.85 -8.25
C LEU A 77 11.55 -6.54 -7.21
N GLU A 78 12.79 -6.35 -7.67
CA GLU A 78 13.86 -5.82 -6.83
C GLU A 78 13.56 -4.39 -6.41
N ASP A 79 14.04 -4.04 -5.21
CA ASP A 79 13.89 -2.69 -4.67
C ASP A 79 14.70 -1.71 -5.52
N LYS A 80 14.03 -0.67 -6.03
CA LYS A 80 14.72 0.44 -6.69
C LYS A 80 15.43 1.27 -5.62
N PRO A 81 16.64 1.80 -5.87
CA PRO A 81 17.39 2.56 -4.87
C PRO A 81 16.65 3.83 -4.39
N ASP A 82 15.77 4.36 -5.24
CA ASP A 82 15.01 5.57 -4.93
C ASP A 82 13.64 5.27 -4.29
N PHE A 83 13.18 4.02 -4.31
CA PHE A 83 11.88 3.62 -3.75
C PHE A 83 12.07 3.14 -2.31
N GLN A 84 11.45 3.83 -1.35
CA GLN A 84 11.57 3.52 0.07
C GLN A 84 10.27 2.97 0.61
N ILE A 85 10.38 2.03 1.55
CA ILE A 85 9.25 1.47 2.29
C ILE A 85 9.46 1.82 3.77
N MET A 86 8.44 2.39 4.39
CA MET A 86 8.44 2.72 5.81
C MET A 86 7.24 2.07 6.49
N THR A 87 7.50 1.16 7.41
CA THR A 87 6.45 0.59 8.27
C THR A 87 6.44 1.34 9.60
N VAL A 88 5.28 1.88 9.96
CA VAL A 88 5.08 2.67 11.18
C VAL A 88 4.05 1.97 12.05
N VAL A 89 4.39 1.79 13.33
CA VAL A 89 3.46 1.33 14.38
C VAL A 89 3.18 2.51 15.29
N PHE A 90 1.94 2.97 15.30
CA PHE A 90 1.48 4.10 16.08
C PHE A 90 1.18 3.71 17.55
N GLY A 91 1.39 4.68 18.43
CA GLY A 91 1.08 4.60 19.86
C GLY A 91 -0.41 4.56 20.14
N GLU A 92 -1.19 5.19 19.28
CA GLU A 92 -2.65 5.26 19.31
C GLU A 92 -3.25 4.80 17.98
N PRO A 93 -4.56 4.46 17.91
CA PRO A 93 -5.19 4.06 16.66
C PRO A 93 -5.11 5.18 15.62
N ILE A 94 -4.91 4.83 14.35
CA ILE A 94 -4.87 5.79 13.22
C ILE A 94 -6.13 6.66 13.21
N SER A 95 -7.30 6.06 13.47
CA SER A 95 -8.58 6.78 13.57
C SER A 95 -8.62 7.84 14.68
N ARG A 96 -7.81 7.69 15.73
CA ARG A 96 -7.66 8.70 16.79
C ARG A 96 -6.74 9.83 16.36
N ILE A 97 -5.71 9.54 15.58
CA ILE A 97 -4.84 10.55 14.95
C ILE A 97 -5.67 11.41 13.99
N ASP A 98 -6.51 10.79 13.17
CA ASP A 98 -7.40 11.49 12.24
C ASP A 98 -8.32 12.48 12.99
N ARG A 99 -8.90 12.04 14.10
CA ARG A 99 -9.81 12.87 14.92
C ARG A 99 -9.10 13.93 15.77
N SER A 100 -7.79 13.82 15.98
CA SER A 100 -7.04 14.76 16.82
C SER A 100 -6.27 15.77 15.97
N VAL A 101 -5.38 15.29 15.10
CA VAL A 101 -4.50 16.13 14.29
C VAL A 101 -5.28 16.74 13.11
N PHE A 102 -6.12 15.95 12.45
CA PHE A 102 -6.84 16.34 11.23
C PHE A 102 -8.30 16.75 11.48
N ALA A 103 -8.62 17.17 12.71
CA ALA A 103 -9.95 17.66 13.06
C ALA A 103 -10.31 18.98 12.34
N ASP A 104 -9.31 19.84 12.10
CA ASP A 104 -9.47 21.12 11.42
C ASP A 104 -9.11 21.01 9.94
N VAL A 105 -10.12 20.69 9.13
CA VAL A 105 -9.97 20.52 7.68
C VAL A 105 -9.56 21.83 6.98
N ASP A 106 -9.94 22.99 7.51
CA ASP A 106 -9.60 24.28 6.90
C ASP A 106 -8.10 24.57 7.03
N THR A 107 -7.47 24.11 8.12
CA THR A 107 -6.03 24.22 8.33
C THR A 107 -5.23 23.23 7.49
N TRP A 108 -5.70 21.97 7.36
CA TRP A 108 -4.92 20.90 6.73
C TRP A 108 -5.27 20.62 5.27
N GLY A 109 -6.45 21.02 4.79
CA GLY A 109 -6.99 20.67 3.48
C GLY A 109 -7.38 19.19 3.31
N VAL A 110 -7.18 18.37 4.35
CA VAL A 110 -7.45 16.93 4.40
C VAL A 110 -8.00 16.56 5.78
N CYS A 111 -8.75 15.47 5.86
CA CYS A 111 -9.42 15.02 7.07
C CYS A 111 -8.82 13.74 7.70
N SER A 112 -7.71 13.24 7.15
CA SER A 112 -7.07 12.02 7.64
C SER A 112 -5.56 12.02 7.39
N LEU A 113 -4.85 11.24 8.20
CA LEU A 113 -3.42 10.97 8.04
C LEU A 113 -3.13 10.34 6.69
N GLN A 114 -3.97 9.40 6.24
CA GLN A 114 -3.86 8.81 4.92
C GLN A 114 -3.98 9.87 3.81
N GLY A 115 -4.96 10.78 3.91
CA GLY A 115 -5.14 11.87 2.95
C GLY A 115 -3.94 12.82 2.93
N TRP A 116 -3.40 13.14 4.10
CA TRP A 116 -2.22 13.99 4.24
C TRP A 116 -0.98 13.35 3.60
N VAL A 117 -0.68 12.09 3.92
CA VAL A 117 0.46 11.37 3.32
C VAL A 117 0.27 11.21 1.81
N ASN A 118 -0.92 10.85 1.35
CA ASN A 118 -1.22 10.66 -0.07
C ASN A 118 -1.21 11.96 -0.89
N SER A 119 -1.23 13.13 -0.24
CA SER A 119 -1.10 14.44 -0.91
C SER A 119 0.31 14.70 -1.42
N TYR A 120 1.32 14.03 -0.86
CA TYR A 120 2.69 14.10 -1.35
C TYR A 120 2.84 13.31 -2.64
N GLU A 121 3.54 13.91 -3.61
CA GLU A 121 3.84 13.26 -4.88
C GLU A 121 4.60 11.95 -4.64
N SER A 122 4.14 10.90 -5.31
CA SER A 122 4.72 9.55 -5.23
C SER A 122 4.76 8.93 -3.83
N VAL A 123 4.01 9.45 -2.85
CA VAL A 123 3.90 8.84 -1.51
C VAL A 123 2.52 8.21 -1.33
N ARG A 124 2.47 7.01 -0.76
CA ARG A 124 1.24 6.28 -0.51
C ARG A 124 1.22 5.70 0.89
N PHE A 125 0.09 5.85 1.56
CA PHE A 125 -0.21 5.30 2.87
C PHE A 125 -1.22 4.17 2.74
N VAL A 126 -0.85 3.02 3.29
CA VAL A 126 -1.67 1.82 3.39
C VAL A 126 -1.77 1.41 4.86
N ALA A 127 -2.98 1.44 5.42
CA ALA A 127 -3.23 0.90 6.75
C ALA A 127 -3.26 -0.64 6.68
N ILE A 128 -2.43 -1.30 7.49
CA ILE A 128 -2.40 -2.76 7.62
C ILE A 128 -3.38 -3.24 8.70
N ASP A 129 -3.50 -2.44 9.76
CA ASP A 129 -4.42 -2.59 10.87
C ASP A 129 -4.66 -1.22 11.55
N ASP A 130 -5.39 -1.20 12.67
CA ASP A 130 -5.75 0.03 13.39
C ASP A 130 -4.55 0.87 13.88
N HIS A 131 -3.38 0.27 14.07
CA HIS A 131 -2.17 0.93 14.60
C HIS A 131 -0.97 0.85 13.65
N THR A 132 -1.01 0.01 12.63
CA THR A 132 0.13 -0.23 11.74
C THR A 132 -0.18 0.26 10.34
N ALA A 133 0.75 0.99 9.75
CA ALA A 133 0.67 1.40 8.36
C ALA A 133 2.01 1.21 7.64
N THR A 134 1.92 0.91 6.35
CA THR A 134 3.06 0.98 5.44
C THR A 134 2.91 2.22 4.57
N ILE A 135 3.97 3.01 4.55
CA ILE A 135 4.13 4.19 3.72
C ILE A 135 5.19 3.85 2.67
N THR A 136 4.86 4.06 1.40
CA THR A 136 5.81 3.88 0.31
C THR A 136 5.99 5.17 -0.44
N GLY A 137 7.18 5.40 -0.96
CA GLY A 137 7.37 6.49 -1.90
C GLY A 137 8.77 6.66 -2.43
N GLU A 138 8.86 7.44 -3.50
CA GLU A 138 10.13 7.75 -4.19
C GLU A 138 10.74 9.06 -3.70
N TYR A 139 9.88 10.02 -3.33
CA TYR A 139 10.28 11.36 -2.90
C TYR A 139 9.63 11.71 -1.57
N ASN A 140 10.17 12.72 -0.86
CA ASN A 140 9.58 13.31 0.34
C ASN A 140 9.42 12.38 1.57
N MET A 141 9.92 11.14 1.53
CA MET A 141 9.82 10.18 2.63
C MET A 141 10.43 10.69 3.95
N GLU A 142 11.55 11.43 3.88
CA GLU A 142 12.17 12.02 5.07
C GLU A 142 11.29 13.14 5.69
N GLN A 143 10.60 13.92 4.86
CA GLN A 143 9.71 14.98 5.35
C GLN A 143 8.49 14.38 6.05
N VAL A 144 7.93 13.33 5.45
CA VAL A 144 6.84 12.54 6.06
C VAL A 144 7.31 11.94 7.38
N LYS A 145 8.49 11.32 7.41
CA LYS A 145 9.09 10.76 8.63
C LYS A 145 9.20 11.79 9.76
N VAL A 146 9.86 12.91 9.49
CA VAL A 146 10.09 13.98 10.48
C VAL A 146 8.77 14.53 11.01
N TRP A 147 7.75 14.67 10.15
CA TRP A 147 6.44 15.11 10.57
C TRP A 147 5.76 14.07 11.49
N LEU A 148 5.79 12.79 11.11
CA LEU A 148 5.21 11.71 11.91
C LEU A 148 5.86 11.64 13.30
N GLU A 149 7.19 11.70 13.37
CA GLU A 149 7.93 11.68 14.64
C GLU A 149 7.60 12.88 15.54
N LYS A 150 7.26 14.03 14.94
CA LYS A 150 6.97 15.27 15.68
C LYS A 150 5.52 15.36 16.17
N TYR A 151 4.56 14.91 15.38
CA TYR A 151 3.13 15.17 15.62
C TYR A 151 2.31 13.94 15.97
N THR A 152 2.89 12.73 15.88
CA THR A 152 2.19 11.49 16.23
C THR A 152 2.96 10.70 17.28
N SER A 153 2.25 9.91 18.08
CA SER A 153 2.91 8.95 18.97
C SER A 153 3.33 7.72 18.15
N ILE A 154 4.64 7.44 18.07
CA ILE A 154 5.19 6.29 17.35
C ILE A 154 5.80 5.30 18.36
N LYS A 155 5.41 4.02 18.25
CA LYS A 155 6.02 2.92 19.01
C LYS A 155 7.25 2.36 18.31
N SER A 156 7.17 2.17 16.99
CA SER A 156 8.29 1.72 16.18
C SER A 156 8.15 2.22 14.75
N LEU A 157 9.29 2.54 14.14
CA LEU A 157 9.38 2.95 12.74
C LEU A 157 10.55 2.19 12.11
N LYS A 158 10.30 1.52 10.99
CA LYS A 158 11.31 0.80 10.23
C LYS A 158 11.27 1.29 8.79
N THR A 159 12.41 1.76 8.30
CA THR A 159 12.64 2.03 6.87
C THR A 159 13.36 0.85 6.24
N SER A 160 13.04 0.55 4.98
CA SER A 160 13.69 -0.46 4.13
C SER A 160 13.90 0.11 2.74
#